data_AF-A0A924GN16-F1
#
_entry.id   AF-A0A924GN16-F1
#
_cell.length_a   1.000
_cell.length_b   1.000
_cell.length_c   1.000
_cell.angle_alpha   90.00
_cell.angle_beta   90.00
_cell.angle_gamma   90.00
#
_symmetry.space_group_name_H-M   'P 1'
#
loop_
_entity.id
_entity.type
_entity.pdbx_description
1 polymer ?
#
loop_
_entity_poly.entity_id
_entity_poly.type
_entity_poly.pdbx_seq_one_letter_code
_entity_poly.pdbx_strand_id
1 'polypeptide(L)'
;MPVRDQGLLESALARPRASAFGRDAYGSFNEKAAALTHSLARNHGLIDGNKRLSLAAVIAFLGMNGRRLTWSNDDAYEFIMDVASGRLDDIPDIAERIGLGSEER
;
A
#
# COMPACT_ATOMS: atom_id res chain seq x y z
N MET A 1 5.94 -13.33 11.37
CA MET A 1 5.24 -12.22 12.07
C MET A 1 3.95 -12.78 12.63
N PRO A 2 3.69 -12.71 13.93
CA PRO A 2 2.46 -13.28 14.50
C PRO A 2 1.24 -12.47 14.05
N VAL A 3 0.22 -13.20 13.58
CA VAL A 3 -1.04 -12.63 13.10
C VAL A 3 -1.91 -12.30 14.30
N ARG A 4 -2.44 -11.07 14.33
CA ARG A 4 -3.43 -10.63 15.32
C ARG A 4 -4.84 -10.91 14.81
N ASP A 5 -5.09 -10.55 13.56
CA ASP A 5 -6.39 -10.66 12.92
C ASP A 5 -6.22 -10.97 11.43
N GLN A 6 -6.63 -12.17 11.04
CA GLN A 6 -6.56 -12.64 9.66
C GLN A 6 -7.53 -11.91 8.74
N GLY A 7 -8.72 -11.55 9.23
CA GLY A 7 -9.73 -10.84 8.45
C GLY A 7 -9.29 -9.44 8.05
N LEU A 8 -8.49 -8.77 8.88
CA LEU A 8 -7.88 -7.49 8.53
C LEU A 8 -6.85 -7.63 7.40
N LEU A 9 -6.05 -8.70 7.40
CA LEU A 9 -5.11 -8.98 6.31
C LEU A 9 -5.86 -9.29 5.00
N GLU A 10 -6.90 -10.12 5.07
CA GLU A 10 -7.73 -10.45 3.90
C GLU A 10 -8.44 -9.22 3.34
N SER A 11 -8.97 -8.35 4.21
CA SER A 11 -9.57 -7.07 3.82
C SER A 11 -8.58 -6.16 3.10
N ALA A 12 -7.33 -6.07 3.57
CA ALA A 12 -6.29 -5.30 2.90
C ALA A 12 -5.98 -5.83 1.49
N LEU A 13 -5.95 -7.15 1.30
CA LEU A 13 -5.70 -7.80 0.01
C LEU A 13 -6.88 -7.65 -0.96
N ALA A 14 -8.11 -7.59 -0.44
CA ALA A 14 -9.31 -7.41 -1.25
C ALA A 14 -9.46 -5.96 -1.75
N ARG A 15 -9.01 -4.98 -0.96
CA ARG A 15 -9.23 -3.55 -1.22
C ARG A 15 -8.82 -3.08 -2.62
N PRO A 16 -7.66 -3.45 -3.20
CA PRO A 16 -7.29 -3.05 -4.56
C PRO A 16 -8.25 -3.51 -5.67
N ARG A 17 -9.09 -4.50 -5.39
CA ARG A 17 -10.10 -5.05 -6.32
C ARG A 17 -11.53 -4.66 -5.93
N ALA A 18 -11.69 -3.78 -4.93
CA ALA A 18 -13.00 -3.34 -4.50
C ALA A 18 -13.69 -2.51 -5.59
N SER A 19 -15.02 -2.66 -5.68
CA SER A 19 -15.86 -1.91 -6.60
C SER A 19 -17.01 -1.25 -5.84
N ALA A 20 -17.41 -0.06 -6.29
CA ALA A 20 -18.56 0.68 -5.79
C ALA A 20 -19.41 1.16 -6.96
N PHE A 21 -20.73 1.04 -6.85
CA PHE A 21 -21.67 1.45 -7.91
C PHE A 21 -21.34 0.88 -9.30
N GLY A 22 -20.84 -0.36 -9.36
CA GLY A 22 -20.47 -1.04 -10.61
C GLY A 22 -19.16 -0.57 -11.25
N ARG A 23 -18.34 0.23 -10.55
CA ARG A 23 -17.03 0.70 -11.03
C ARG A 23 -15.94 0.35 -10.03
N ASP A 24 -14.69 0.25 -10.49
CA ASP A 24 -13.54 0.11 -9.60
C ASP A 24 -13.50 1.29 -8.62
N ALA A 25 -13.33 0.98 -7.33
CA ALA A 25 -13.18 1.98 -6.29
C ALA A 25 -11.84 2.73 -6.36
N TYR A 26 -10.86 2.12 -7.05
CA TYR A 26 -9.50 2.63 -7.28
C TYR A 26 -9.22 2.55 -8.78
N GLY A 27 -9.38 3.66 -9.49
CA GLY A 27 -9.44 3.68 -10.95
C GLY A 27 -8.08 3.46 -11.62
N SER A 28 -7.00 3.93 -10.98
CA SER A 28 -5.64 3.82 -11.47
C SER A 28 -4.86 2.69 -10.79
N PHE A 29 -3.80 2.24 -11.46
CA PHE A 29 -2.86 1.29 -10.89
C PHE A 29 -2.24 1.78 -9.57
N ASN A 30 -1.87 3.07 -9.51
CA ASN A 30 -1.28 3.66 -8.31
C ASN A 30 -2.28 3.74 -7.15
N GLU A 31 -3.56 4.02 -7.41
CA GLU A 31 -4.59 4.00 -6.37
C GLU A 31 -4.81 2.59 -5.82
N LYS A 32 -4.70 1.55 -6.65
CA LYS A 32 -4.74 0.15 -6.20
C LYS A 32 -3.55 -0.19 -5.30
N ALA A 33 -2.35 0.24 -5.66
CA ALA A 33 -1.16 0.11 -4.83
C ALA A 33 -1.28 0.90 -3.51
N ALA A 34 -1.81 2.11 -3.57
CA ALA A 34 -2.07 2.97 -2.42
C ALA A 34 -3.09 2.34 -1.46
N ALA A 35 -4.20 1.79 -1.97
CA ALA A 35 -5.22 1.11 -1.17
C ALA A 35 -4.65 -0.09 -0.41
N LEU A 36 -3.79 -0.90 -1.04
CA LEU A 36 -3.10 -2.01 -0.39
C LEU A 36 -2.16 -1.50 0.73
N THR A 37 -1.30 -0.55 0.38
CA THR A 37 -0.28 0.02 1.27
C THR A 37 -0.93 0.65 2.51
N HIS A 38 -1.91 1.53 2.29
CA HIS A 38 -2.65 2.18 3.37
C HIS A 38 -3.28 1.16 4.32
N SER A 39 -3.94 0.14 3.77
CA SER A 39 -4.62 -0.87 4.60
C SER A 39 -3.64 -1.64 5.46
N LEU A 40 -2.56 -2.15 4.86
CA LEU A 40 -1.55 -2.92 5.59
C LEU A 40 -0.81 -2.07 6.62
N ALA A 41 -0.59 -0.79 6.35
CA ALA A 41 0.07 0.12 7.29
C ALA A 41 -0.82 0.46 8.50
N ARG A 42 -2.15 0.53 8.32
CA ARG A 42 -3.07 1.14 9.32
C ARG A 42 -4.07 0.19 9.97
N ASN A 43 -4.35 -0.98 9.41
CA ASN A 43 -5.39 -1.86 9.93
C ASN A 43 -4.94 -2.73 11.12
N HIS A 44 -3.65 -2.80 11.43
CA HIS A 44 -3.09 -3.58 12.55
C HIS A 44 -3.43 -5.09 12.51
N GLY A 45 -3.46 -5.72 11.32
CA GLY A 45 -3.68 -7.16 11.18
C GLY A 45 -2.57 -8.04 11.79
N LEU A 46 -1.36 -7.51 11.97
CA LEU A 46 -0.27 -8.16 12.70
C LEU A 46 -0.10 -7.57 14.11
N ILE A 47 0.41 -8.38 15.05
CA ILE A 47 0.82 -7.89 16.38
C ILE A 47 1.96 -6.88 16.26
N ASP A 48 2.95 -7.16 15.41
CA ASP A 48 4.02 -6.26 15.00
C ASP A 48 4.41 -6.58 13.55
N GLY A 49 4.96 -5.59 12.85
CA GLY A 49 5.50 -5.73 11.51
C GLY A 49 4.61 -5.17 10.39
N ASN A 50 3.45 -4.58 10.70
CA ASN A 50 2.53 -4.00 9.72
C ASN A 50 3.23 -3.04 8.73
N LYS A 51 4.13 -2.18 9.21
CA LYS A 51 4.92 -1.25 8.38
C LYS A 51 5.87 -1.98 7.43
N ARG A 52 6.58 -3.00 7.93
CA ARG A 52 7.50 -3.84 7.15
C ARG A 52 6.74 -4.66 6.10
N LEU A 53 5.59 -5.22 6.48
CA LEU A 53 4.70 -5.92 5.56
C LEU A 53 4.16 -4.98 4.48
N SER A 54 3.72 -3.78 4.85
CA SER A 54 3.22 -2.76 3.92
C SER A 54 4.27 -2.37 2.88
N LEU A 55 5.51 -2.13 3.31
CA LEU A 55 6.62 -1.84 2.38
C LEU A 55 6.90 -3.01 1.43
N ALA A 56 7.03 -4.23 1.97
CA ALA A 56 7.27 -5.42 1.17
C ALA A 56 6.11 -5.66 0.17
N ALA A 57 4.88 -5.43 0.59
CA ALA A 57 3.69 -5.61 -0.23
C ALA A 57 3.63 -4.61 -1.39
N VAL A 58 3.92 -3.32 -1.16
CA VAL A 58 3.93 -2.34 -2.26
C VAL A 58 5.06 -2.63 -3.25
N ILE A 59 6.24 -3.01 -2.78
CA ILE A 59 7.35 -3.43 -3.66
C ILE A 59 6.96 -4.65 -4.50
N ALA A 60 6.38 -5.67 -3.87
CA ALA A 60 5.95 -6.88 -4.56
C ALA A 60 4.80 -6.59 -5.55
N PHE A 61 3.83 -5.77 -5.16
CA PHE A 61 2.70 -5.38 -6.01
C PHE A 61 3.18 -4.65 -7.27
N LEU A 62 4.09 -3.69 -7.12
CA LEU A 62 4.72 -3.01 -8.26
C LEU A 62 5.51 -3.99 -9.12
N GLY A 63 6.37 -4.83 -8.51
CA GLY A 63 7.22 -5.79 -9.21
C GLY A 63 6.45 -6.82 -10.03
N MET A 64 5.34 -7.34 -9.50
CA MET A 64 4.45 -8.26 -10.21
C MET A 64 3.75 -7.62 -11.41
N ASN A 65 3.67 -6.29 -11.45
CA ASN A 65 3.05 -5.51 -12.52
C ASN A 65 4.08 -4.76 -13.38
N GLY A 66 5.34 -5.23 -13.41
CA GLY A 66 6.37 -4.68 -14.28
C GLY A 66 6.83 -3.27 -13.91
N ARG A 67 6.69 -2.87 -12.65
CA ARG A 67 7.17 -1.57 -12.13
C ARG A 67 8.11 -1.77 -10.95
N ARG A 68 8.94 -0.78 -10.65
CA ARG A 68 9.82 -0.76 -9.47
C ARG A 68 9.77 0.58 -8.76
N LEU A 69 10.01 0.58 -7.45
CA LEU A 69 10.29 1.82 -6.73
C LEU A 69 11.70 2.31 -7.07
N THR A 70 11.85 3.62 -7.21
CA THR A 70 13.13 4.31 -7.45
C THR A 70 13.69 5.00 -6.20
N TRP A 71 12.93 4.95 -5.11
CA TRP A 71 13.28 5.52 -3.82
C TRP A 71 14.51 4.89 -3.19
N SER A 72 15.25 5.71 -2.45
CA SER A 72 16.22 5.20 -1.48
C SER A 72 15.50 4.46 -0.35
N ASN A 73 16.26 3.70 0.46
CA ASN A 73 15.70 3.04 1.64
C ASN A 73 15.10 4.05 2.63
N ASP A 74 15.71 5.24 2.75
CA ASP A 74 15.24 6.29 3.65
C ASP A 74 13.93 6.91 3.15
N ASP A 75 13.82 7.19 1.84
CA ASP A 75 12.59 7.69 1.23
C ASP A 75 11.43 6.69 1.38
N ALA A 76 11.70 5.40 1.17
CA ALA A 76 10.72 4.34 1.31
C ALA A 76 10.28 4.14 2.78
N TYR A 77 11.23 4.29 3.71
CA TYR A 77 10.94 4.26 5.15
C TYR A 77 10.05 5.43 5.57
N GLU A 78 10.42 6.67 5.21
CA GLU A 78 9.65 7.87 5.53
C GLU A 78 8.24 7.80 4.95
N PHE A 79 8.10 7.40 3.69
CA PHE A 79 6.79 7.20 3.06
C PHE A 79 5.88 6.26 3.86
N ILE A 80 6.38 5.09 4.27
CA ILE A 80 5.60 4.14 5.06
C ILE A 80 5.29 4.67 6.45
N MET A 81 6.20 5.44 7.05
CA MET A 81 5.98 6.09 8.33
C MET A 81 4.90 7.19 8.25
N ASP A 82 4.89 7.97 7.18
CA ASP A 82 3.86 8.98 6.91
C ASP A 82 2.48 8.35 6.78
N VAL A 83 2.36 7.26 6.01
CA VAL A 83 1.11 6.50 5.88
C VAL A 83 0.68 5.89 7.21
N ALA A 84 1.60 5.21 7.91
CA ALA A 84 1.29 4.54 9.16
C ALA A 84 0.94 5.50 10.31
N SER A 85 1.45 6.73 10.28
CA SER A 85 1.14 7.78 11.26
C SER A 85 -0.07 8.63 10.89
N GLY A 86 -0.57 8.52 9.66
CA GLY A 86 -1.68 9.34 9.14
C GLY A 86 -1.29 10.75 8.73
N ARG A 87 0.01 11.04 8.58
CA ARG A 87 0.47 12.25 7.90
C ARG A 87 0.15 12.22 6.40
N LEU A 88 0.07 11.02 5.84
CA LEU A 88 -0.37 10.76 4.46
C LEU A 88 -1.50 9.72 4.48
N ASP A 89 -2.75 10.16 4.52
CA ASP A 89 -3.93 9.31 4.75
C ASP A 89 -4.78 9.10 3.48
N ASP A 90 -4.85 10.12 2.63
CA ASP A 90 -5.68 10.12 1.43
C ASP A 90 -5.11 9.23 0.32
N ILE A 91 -5.97 8.36 -0.23
CA ILE A 91 -5.56 7.41 -1.28
C ILE A 91 -4.99 8.10 -2.53
N PRO A 92 -5.58 9.19 -3.04
CA PRO A 92 -5.01 9.92 -4.18
C PRO A 92 -3.58 10.43 -3.91
N ASP A 93 -3.31 10.96 -2.72
CA ASP A 93 -2.00 11.51 -2.37
C ASP A 93 -0.95 10.41 -2.20
N ILE A 94 -1.34 9.28 -1.59
CA ILE A 94 -0.50 8.08 -1.52
C ILE A 94 -0.19 7.56 -2.93
N ALA A 95 -1.20 7.55 -3.82
CA ALA A 95 -1.05 7.11 -5.19
C ALA A 95 -0.14 8.03 -6.01
N GLU A 96 -0.26 9.34 -5.86
CA GLU A 96 0.63 10.32 -6.47
C GLU A 96 2.07 10.09 -6.02
N ARG A 97 2.28 9.91 -4.71
CA ARG A 97 3.61 9.67 -4.15
C ARG A 97 4.23 8.40 -4.73
N ILE A 98 3.48 7.28 -4.74
CA ILE A 98 3.91 6.03 -5.40
C ILE A 98 4.23 6.29 -6.87
N GLY A 99 3.39 7.04 -7.59
CA GLY A 99 3.58 7.37 -9.00
C GLY A 99 4.89 8.10 -9.28
N LEU A 100 5.21 9.14 -8.51
CA LEU A 100 6.45 9.90 -8.60
C LEU A 100 7.69 9.07 -8.22
N GLY A 101 7.50 8.08 -7.34
CA GLY A 101 8.55 7.20 -6.83
C GLY A 101 8.69 5.86 -7.54
N SER A 102 8.07 5.67 -8.70
CA SER A 102 8.12 4.40 -9.41
C SER A 102 8.21 4.55 -10.93
N GLU A 103 8.88 3.59 -11.55
CA GLU A 103 9.09 3.53 -13.00
C GLU A 103 8.80 2.12 -13.53
N GLU A 104 8.63 2.02 -14.84
CA GLU A 104 8.53 0.72 -15.52
C GLU A 104 9.86 -0.05 -15.42
N ARG A 105 9.75 -1.37 -15.32
CA ARG A 105 10.89 -2.25 -15.09
C ARG A 105 11.56 -2.70 -16.38
#